data_AF-A0A9W9BVI5-F1
#
_entry.id   AF-A0A9W9BVI5-F1
#
_cell.length_a   1.000
_cell.length_b   1.000
_cell.length_c   1.000
_cell.angle_alpha   90.00
_cell.angle_beta   90.00
_cell.angle_gamma   90.00
#
_symmetry.space_group_name_H-M   'P 1'
#
loop_
_entity.id
_entity.type
_entity.pdbx_description
1 polymer ?
#
loop_
_entity_poly.entity_id
_entity_poly.type
_entity_poly.pdbx_seq_one_letter_code
_entity_poly.pdbx_strand_id
1 'polypeptide(L)'
;MAFPYSRTMQKALYLAGLLYGATIAQEDLPQTIVGCDYLDCPFGDGTPRHQWANCTLADKDYTSVGFSRIPLSSNSPWPGLSWLYGAEQDSSVSPTLEKNFYLGAPPETNFSDVTACAIFFRNVSRVVSFQGYSRTSQGTCEDAMSKNCVAALNKQAAAVDVEGLSAKDACTKVKDELLETMDPDCYSWARDRDWNNITAVPLSGPDAPKPISREENSTSNCWPVSPKNYSLIKVESYVVDRTRDEDDESANRVVPILTVFFPGDSDTIPEPESQMNCIKTVVNPDMEFNDDNGSRSLKEVPMALALWVSMLVMLATFLP
;
A
#
# COMPACT_ATOMS: atom_id res chain seq x y z
N MET A 1 -36.76 73.42 -5.47
CA MET A 1 -36.71 72.78 -4.13
C MET A 1 -37.12 71.33 -4.27
N ALA A 2 -36.38 70.44 -3.61
CA ALA A 2 -36.67 69.03 -3.30
C ALA A 2 -36.68 67.98 -4.43
N PHE A 3 -35.66 67.11 -4.42
CA PHE A 3 -35.68 65.70 -4.86
C PHE A 3 -36.55 64.85 -3.90
N PRO A 4 -37.10 63.68 -4.32
CA PRO A 4 -36.39 62.38 -4.24
C PRO A 4 -36.70 61.41 -5.43
N TYR A 5 -35.73 60.68 -5.99
CA TYR A 5 -35.19 59.34 -5.60
C TYR A 5 -36.18 58.16 -5.62
N SER A 6 -35.97 57.19 -6.52
CA SER A 6 -35.89 55.71 -6.27
C SER A 6 -35.95 54.92 -7.61
N ARG A 7 -34.81 54.49 -8.16
CA ARG A 7 -34.24 53.11 -8.14
C ARG A 7 -35.14 52.01 -8.73
N THR A 8 -35.03 51.82 -10.04
CA THR A 8 -35.36 50.58 -10.76
C THR A 8 -34.25 49.54 -10.54
N MET A 9 -34.57 48.44 -9.87
CA MET A 9 -33.73 47.24 -9.77
C MET A 9 -33.81 46.45 -11.08
N GLN A 10 -32.71 46.40 -11.82
CA GLN A 10 -32.55 45.56 -13.01
C GLN A 10 -31.89 44.25 -12.58
N LYS A 11 -32.67 43.16 -12.54
CA LYS A 11 -32.19 41.80 -12.31
C LYS A 11 -31.43 41.32 -13.56
N ALA A 12 -30.11 41.27 -13.50
CA ALA A 12 -29.29 40.55 -14.45
C ALA A 12 -29.06 39.12 -13.93
N LEU A 13 -29.71 38.14 -14.55
CA LEU A 13 -29.37 36.72 -14.40
C LEU A 13 -28.08 36.47 -15.20
N TYR A 14 -26.97 36.20 -14.53
CA TYR A 14 -25.80 35.59 -15.15
C TYR A 14 -25.85 34.08 -14.90
N LEU A 15 -26.18 33.30 -15.93
CA LEU A 15 -25.86 31.88 -15.95
C LEU A 15 -24.36 31.75 -16.29
N ALA A 16 -23.53 31.53 -15.28
CA ALA A 16 -22.19 31.00 -15.48
C ALA A 16 -22.30 29.47 -15.52
N GLY A 17 -22.17 28.88 -16.70
CA GLY A 17 -22.01 27.44 -16.86
C GLY A 17 -20.65 27.03 -16.29
N LEU A 18 -20.67 26.28 -15.19
CA LEU A 18 -19.50 25.59 -14.66
C LEU A 18 -19.15 24.47 -15.64
N LEU A 19 -18.13 24.70 -16.47
CA LEU A 19 -17.40 23.62 -17.11
C LEU A 19 -16.67 22.84 -16.00
N TYR A 20 -17.27 21.73 -15.56
CA TYR A 20 -16.56 20.72 -14.78
C TYR A 20 -15.49 20.10 -15.71
N GLY A 21 -14.30 20.68 -15.71
CA GLY A 21 -13.11 19.92 -16.06
C GLY A 21 -12.93 18.87 -14.98
N ALA A 22 -13.09 17.59 -15.33
CA ALA A 22 -12.73 16.50 -14.45
C ALA A 22 -11.21 16.47 -14.34
N THR A 23 -10.65 17.30 -13.46
CA THR A 23 -9.32 17.05 -12.93
C THR A 23 -9.45 15.80 -12.07
N ILE A 24 -8.88 14.68 -12.52
CA ILE A 24 -8.66 13.50 -11.66
C ILE A 24 -7.63 13.95 -10.64
N ALA A 25 -8.08 14.60 -9.56
CA ALA A 25 -7.25 14.78 -8.38
C ALA A 25 -7.04 13.37 -7.81
N GLN A 26 -5.79 12.90 -7.84
CA GLN A 26 -5.41 11.75 -7.04
C GLN A 26 -5.65 12.13 -5.58
N GLU A 27 -6.63 11.50 -4.94
CA GLU A 27 -6.80 11.67 -3.50
C GLU A 27 -5.56 11.10 -2.82
N ASP A 28 -4.78 11.99 -2.21
CA ASP A 28 -3.66 11.63 -1.36
C ASP A 28 -4.19 10.76 -0.22
N LEU A 29 -3.49 9.64 0.01
CA LEU A 29 -3.82 8.80 1.14
C LEU A 29 -3.45 9.52 2.44
N PRO A 30 -4.24 9.37 3.51
CA PRO A 30 -3.91 9.97 4.80
C PRO A 30 -2.64 9.38 5.42
N GLN A 31 -2.22 8.18 4.98
CA GLN A 31 -1.03 7.44 5.42
C GLN A 31 -0.45 6.66 4.24
N THR A 32 0.80 6.19 4.32
CA THR A 32 1.45 5.41 3.24
C THR A 32 0.69 4.13 2.92
N ILE A 33 0.24 3.43 3.97
CA ILE A 33 -0.60 2.25 3.86
C ILE A 33 -1.86 2.49 4.69
N VAL A 34 -3.01 2.22 4.09
CA VAL A 34 -4.31 2.32 4.76
C VAL A 34 -5.02 0.97 4.75
N GLY A 35 -5.88 0.76 5.75
CA GLY A 35 -6.61 -0.48 5.95
C GLY A 35 -8.10 -0.34 5.62
N CYS A 36 -8.86 -1.32 6.11
CA CYS A 36 -10.30 -1.40 5.87
C CYS A 36 -11.12 -0.29 6.52
N ASP A 37 -10.56 0.42 7.50
CA ASP A 37 -11.16 1.59 8.14
C ASP A 37 -11.26 2.78 7.17
N TYR A 38 -10.23 3.00 6.35
CA TYR A 38 -10.24 4.03 5.31
C TYR A 38 -10.92 3.56 4.03
N LEU A 39 -10.84 2.26 3.72
CA LEU A 39 -11.38 1.69 2.48
C LEU A 39 -12.85 1.28 2.60
N ASP A 40 -13.56 1.70 3.64
CA ASP A 40 -14.99 1.43 3.85
C ASP A 40 -15.36 -0.07 3.74
N CYS A 41 -14.51 -0.96 4.26
CA CYS A 41 -14.86 -2.39 4.26
C CYS A 41 -15.98 -2.67 5.28
N PRO A 42 -16.85 -3.66 5.01
CA PRO A 42 -17.76 -4.18 6.02
C PRO A 42 -16.99 -4.86 7.17
N PHE A 43 -17.54 -4.78 8.39
CA PHE A 43 -17.04 -5.46 9.59
C PHE A 43 -18.11 -6.45 10.10
N GLY A 44 -17.68 -7.58 10.68
CA GLY A 44 -18.59 -8.62 11.18
C GLY A 44 -19.50 -8.15 12.33
N ASP A 45 -20.73 -8.67 12.37
CA ASP A 45 -21.71 -8.41 13.41
C ASP A 45 -21.30 -9.02 14.76
N GLY A 46 -21.54 -8.30 15.87
CA GLY A 46 -21.31 -8.81 17.22
C GLY A 46 -19.86 -8.86 17.71
N THR A 47 -18.87 -8.67 16.84
CA THR A 47 -17.50 -8.34 17.28
C THR A 47 -17.47 -6.88 17.77
N PRO A 48 -16.59 -6.50 18.71
CA PRO A 48 -16.33 -5.09 18.93
C PRO A 48 -16.04 -4.52 17.54
N ARG A 49 -16.90 -3.58 17.08
CA ARG A 49 -16.71 -2.86 15.82
C ARG A 49 -15.22 -2.60 15.74
N HIS A 50 -14.58 -2.94 14.62
CA HIS A 50 -13.15 -2.74 14.41
C HIS A 50 -12.22 -3.88 14.90
N GLN A 51 -12.46 -5.17 14.65
CA GLN A 51 -11.39 -6.19 14.89
C GLN A 51 -10.95 -6.92 13.63
N TRP A 52 -11.90 -7.33 12.80
CA TRP A 52 -11.63 -8.00 11.52
C TRP A 52 -12.62 -7.49 10.48
N ALA A 53 -12.09 -7.20 9.29
CA ALA A 53 -12.94 -6.94 8.13
C ALA A 53 -13.70 -8.22 7.77
N ASN A 54 -14.85 -8.06 7.14
CA ASN A 54 -15.60 -9.15 6.52
C ASN A 54 -15.73 -8.88 5.02
N CYS A 55 -14.59 -8.62 4.38
CA CYS A 55 -14.52 -8.12 3.01
C CYS A 55 -14.39 -9.29 2.05
N THR A 56 -15.49 -9.66 1.40
CA THR A 56 -15.52 -10.61 0.29
C THR A 56 -15.26 -9.86 -1.01
N LEU A 57 -14.21 -10.26 -1.74
CA LEU A 57 -13.85 -9.72 -3.04
C LEU A 57 -13.59 -10.89 -4.01
N ALA A 58 -14.43 -11.05 -5.02
CA ALA A 58 -14.33 -12.10 -6.03
C ALA A 58 -14.12 -13.51 -5.42
N ASP A 59 -15.09 -13.96 -4.62
CA ASP A 59 -15.11 -15.26 -3.92
C ASP A 59 -14.01 -15.48 -2.87
N LYS A 60 -13.31 -14.41 -2.45
CA LYS A 60 -12.28 -14.48 -1.41
C LYS A 60 -12.61 -13.57 -0.24
N ASP A 61 -12.58 -14.14 0.95
CA ASP A 61 -12.85 -13.44 2.20
C ASP A 61 -11.57 -12.92 2.83
N TYR A 62 -11.56 -11.61 3.09
CA TYR A 62 -10.43 -10.92 3.69
C TYR A 62 -10.79 -10.34 5.04
N THR A 63 -10.01 -10.75 6.05
CA THR A 63 -10.11 -10.27 7.43
C THR A 63 -9.26 -9.04 7.68
N SER A 64 -8.24 -8.82 6.84
CA SER A 64 -7.40 -7.64 6.85
C SER A 64 -6.92 -7.31 5.45
N VAL A 65 -6.75 -6.02 5.19
CA VAL A 65 -6.23 -5.51 3.93
C VAL A 65 -5.16 -4.46 4.18
N GLY A 66 -4.30 -4.25 3.20
CA GLY A 66 -3.42 -3.09 3.09
C GLY A 66 -3.53 -2.49 1.71
N PHE A 67 -3.60 -1.17 1.62
CA PHE A 67 -3.66 -0.43 0.36
C PHE A 67 -2.61 0.66 0.34
N SER A 68 -1.84 0.76 -0.74
CA SER A 68 -0.81 1.78 -0.93
C SER A 68 -0.77 2.27 -2.36
N ARG A 69 -0.45 3.56 -2.57
CA ARG A 69 -0.18 4.13 -3.90
C ARG A 69 1.21 3.72 -4.36
N ILE A 70 1.33 3.36 -5.64
CA ILE A 70 2.63 3.23 -6.28
C ILE A 70 3.21 4.64 -6.45
N PRO A 71 4.41 4.94 -5.92
CA PRO A 71 4.98 6.28 -5.93
C PRO A 71 5.62 6.61 -7.28
N LEU A 72 4.79 6.60 -8.34
CA LEU A 72 5.22 6.96 -9.68
C LEU A 72 5.54 8.45 -9.77
N SER A 73 6.38 8.82 -10.72
CA SER A 73 6.70 10.21 -11.02
C SER A 73 5.45 10.97 -11.42
N SER A 74 5.43 12.28 -11.18
CA SER A 74 4.30 13.14 -11.55
C SER A 74 4.01 13.20 -13.06
N ASN A 75 4.97 12.78 -13.88
CA ASN A 75 4.84 12.71 -15.33
C ASN A 75 4.40 11.33 -15.82
N SER A 76 4.22 10.36 -14.92
CA SER A 76 3.79 9.02 -15.28
C SER A 76 2.38 9.06 -15.87
N PRO A 77 2.13 8.35 -16.99
CA PRO A 77 0.83 8.34 -17.66
C PRO A 77 -0.26 7.62 -16.86
N TRP A 78 0.10 6.94 -15.77
CA TRP A 78 -0.83 6.19 -14.92
C TRP A 78 -0.84 6.71 -13.48
N PRO A 79 -1.26 7.97 -13.24
CA PRO A 79 -1.39 8.48 -11.89
C PRO A 79 -2.42 7.67 -11.11
N GLY A 80 -2.15 7.42 -9.82
CA GLY A 80 -3.07 6.73 -8.94
C GLY A 80 -3.00 5.19 -8.97
N LEU A 81 -2.11 4.57 -9.75
CA LEU A 81 -1.84 3.13 -9.60
C LEU A 81 -1.53 2.78 -8.14
N SER A 82 -2.00 1.61 -7.72
CA SER A 82 -1.96 1.20 -6.31
C SER A 82 -1.86 -0.30 -6.15
N TRP A 83 -1.28 -0.73 -5.04
CA TRP A 83 -1.30 -2.13 -4.62
C TRP A 83 -2.31 -2.31 -3.50
N LEU A 84 -3.12 -3.35 -3.63
CA LEU A 84 -3.98 -3.88 -2.59
C LEU A 84 -3.47 -5.27 -2.21
N TYR A 85 -3.27 -5.50 -0.92
CA TYR A 85 -2.94 -6.78 -0.33
C TYR A 85 -4.11 -7.22 0.56
N GLY A 86 -4.77 -8.32 0.19
CA GLY A 86 -5.78 -9.00 1.00
C GLY A 86 -5.20 -10.27 1.63
N ALA A 87 -5.46 -10.46 2.91
CA ALA A 87 -5.08 -11.66 3.64
C ALA A 87 -6.31 -12.29 4.30
N GLU A 88 -6.49 -13.59 4.05
CA GLU A 88 -7.51 -14.39 4.71
C GLU A 88 -6.94 -14.93 6.02
N GLN A 89 -7.40 -14.40 7.16
CA GLN A 89 -7.14 -15.04 8.44
C GLN A 89 -8.26 -16.05 8.70
N ASP A 90 -8.25 -17.19 8.01
CA ASP A 90 -9.12 -18.28 8.43
C ASP A 90 -8.57 -18.89 9.73
N SER A 91 -9.53 -19.14 10.62
CA SER A 91 -9.54 -19.57 12.01
C SER A 91 -8.29 -20.28 12.55
N SER A 92 -8.15 -20.31 13.87
CA SER A 92 -7.12 -20.98 14.70
C SER A 92 -6.84 -22.47 14.42
N VAL A 93 -7.34 -23.00 13.31
CA VAL A 93 -7.27 -24.38 12.82
C VAL A 93 -6.51 -24.49 11.49
N SER A 94 -6.42 -23.42 10.68
CA SER A 94 -5.72 -23.51 9.38
C SER A 94 -4.20 -23.36 9.55
N PRO A 95 -3.41 -24.36 9.12
CA PRO A 95 -1.96 -24.25 9.10
C PRO A 95 -1.46 -23.27 8.03
N THR A 96 -2.33 -22.71 7.19
CA THR A 96 -1.92 -21.91 6.03
C THR A 96 -2.61 -20.55 5.95
N LEU A 97 -1.92 -19.59 5.35
CA LEU A 97 -2.39 -18.24 5.06
C LEU A 97 -2.23 -17.96 3.56
N GLU A 98 -3.30 -17.59 2.87
CA GLU A 98 -3.22 -17.12 1.48
C GLU A 98 -3.05 -15.61 1.43
N LYS A 99 -1.98 -15.16 0.77
CA LYS A 99 -1.71 -13.74 0.50
C LYS A 99 -2.13 -13.43 -0.94
N ASN A 100 -3.00 -12.45 -1.13
CA ASN A 100 -3.54 -12.07 -2.44
C ASN A 100 -3.20 -10.62 -2.77
N PHE A 101 -2.65 -10.36 -3.95
CA PHE A 101 -2.21 -9.05 -4.39
C PHE A 101 -2.96 -8.61 -5.63
N TYR A 102 -3.48 -7.38 -5.57
CA TYR A 102 -4.26 -6.78 -6.63
C TYR A 102 -3.65 -5.43 -7.04
N LEU A 103 -3.61 -5.17 -8.34
CA LEU A 103 -3.32 -3.84 -8.87
C LEU A 103 -4.63 -3.05 -8.93
N GLY A 104 -4.69 -1.95 -8.19
CA GLY A 104 -5.75 -0.95 -8.32
C GLY A 104 -5.40 0.03 -9.44
N ALA A 105 -6.21 0.03 -10.50
CA ALA A 105 -5.94 0.78 -11.71
C ALA A 105 -7.10 1.73 -12.08
N PRO A 106 -6.81 2.99 -12.42
CA PRO A 106 -7.79 3.88 -13.04
C PRO A 106 -8.51 3.22 -14.24
N PRO A 107 -9.77 3.58 -14.54
CA PRO A 107 -10.54 2.99 -15.65
C PRO A 107 -9.86 3.09 -17.02
N GLU A 108 -9.09 4.16 -17.25
CA GLU A 108 -8.40 4.43 -18.52
C GLU A 108 -6.97 3.86 -18.56
N THR A 109 -6.56 3.09 -17.55
CA THR A 109 -5.22 2.49 -17.52
C THR A 109 -5.08 1.47 -18.65
N ASN A 110 -4.09 1.70 -19.51
CA ASN A 110 -3.70 0.81 -20.57
C ASN A 110 -2.17 0.69 -20.61
N PHE A 111 -1.67 -0.55 -20.63
CA PHE A 111 -0.25 -0.86 -20.72
C PHE A 111 0.13 -1.47 -22.09
N SER A 112 -0.74 -1.40 -23.11
CA SER A 112 -0.50 -2.05 -24.41
C SER A 112 0.79 -1.60 -25.10
N ASP A 113 1.20 -0.36 -24.87
CA ASP A 113 2.27 0.29 -25.62
C ASP A 113 3.60 0.36 -24.83
N VAL A 114 3.66 -0.38 -23.72
CA VAL A 114 4.83 -0.49 -22.84
C VAL A 114 5.02 -1.93 -22.37
N THR A 115 6.22 -2.23 -21.90
CA THR A 115 6.46 -3.46 -21.12
C THR A 115 6.34 -3.15 -19.64
N ALA A 116 5.40 -3.78 -18.95
CA ALA A 116 5.13 -3.53 -17.54
C ALA A 116 5.26 -4.82 -16.73
N CYS A 117 5.92 -4.75 -15.57
CA CYS A 117 6.21 -5.88 -14.71
C CYS A 117 5.88 -5.58 -13.25
N ALA A 118 5.34 -6.57 -12.54
CA ALA A 118 5.30 -6.61 -11.08
C ALA A 118 6.20 -7.75 -10.60
N ILE A 119 7.14 -7.42 -9.70
CA ILE A 119 8.09 -8.38 -9.14
C ILE A 119 7.89 -8.45 -7.63
N PHE A 120 7.52 -9.63 -7.13
CA PHE A 120 7.19 -9.90 -5.72
C PHE A 120 8.36 -10.59 -5.03
N PHE A 121 8.87 -9.97 -3.97
CA PHE A 121 9.92 -10.54 -3.12
C PHE A 121 9.28 -11.35 -2.00
N ARG A 122 9.24 -12.68 -2.15
CA ARG A 122 8.47 -13.56 -1.25
C ARG A 122 9.28 -14.05 -0.05
N ASN A 123 10.60 -14.15 -0.17
CA ASN A 123 11.48 -14.66 0.89
C ASN A 123 12.43 -13.58 1.41
N VAL A 124 11.85 -12.58 2.08
CA VAL A 124 12.61 -11.48 2.70
C VAL A 124 13.06 -11.83 4.13
N SER A 125 14.16 -11.23 4.57
CA SER A 125 14.67 -11.33 5.93
C SER A 125 13.67 -10.77 6.96
N ARG A 126 13.72 -11.27 8.20
CA ARG A 126 12.84 -10.81 9.30
C ARG A 126 13.01 -9.35 9.65
N VAL A 127 14.19 -8.80 9.35
CA VAL A 127 14.48 -7.39 9.62
C VAL A 127 13.66 -6.45 8.72
N VAL A 128 13.09 -6.94 7.60
CA VAL A 128 12.18 -6.18 6.75
C VAL A 128 10.88 -5.91 7.52
N SER A 129 10.78 -4.71 8.09
CA SER A 129 9.69 -4.33 9.00
C SER A 129 9.53 -2.81 9.05
N PHE A 130 8.32 -2.32 9.34
CA PHE A 130 8.11 -0.90 9.63
C PHE A 130 8.15 -0.66 11.13
N GLN A 131 9.08 0.19 11.62
CA GLN A 131 9.21 0.59 13.03
C GLN A 131 8.64 -0.44 14.05
N GLY A 132 9.24 -1.63 14.10
CA GLY A 132 8.77 -2.76 14.92
C GLY A 132 7.87 -3.75 14.17
N TYR A 133 7.17 -4.61 14.91
CA TYR A 133 6.27 -5.63 14.35
C TYR A 133 4.79 -5.31 14.58
N SER A 134 4.49 -4.04 14.87
CA SER A 134 3.12 -3.59 15.15
C SER A 134 2.19 -3.82 13.95
N ARG A 135 0.93 -4.15 14.23
CA ARG A 135 -0.11 -4.27 13.20
C ARG A 135 -0.52 -2.93 12.61
N THR A 136 -0.21 -1.83 13.30
CA THR A 136 -0.57 -0.46 12.93
C THR A 136 0.58 0.28 12.28
N SER A 137 1.83 -0.20 12.45
CA SER A 137 2.99 0.41 11.80
C SER A 137 2.84 0.40 10.28
N GLN A 138 3.36 1.42 9.61
CA GLN A 138 3.36 1.53 8.17
C GLN A 138 4.55 2.39 7.76
N GLY A 139 4.94 2.32 6.50
CA GLY A 139 5.98 3.17 5.95
C GLY A 139 6.23 2.89 4.49
N THR A 140 7.28 3.51 3.99
CA THR A 140 7.83 3.29 2.64
C THR A 140 8.79 2.11 2.63
N CYS A 141 9.19 1.63 1.45
CA CYS A 141 10.25 0.62 1.40
C CYS A 141 11.58 1.11 1.99
N GLU A 142 11.86 2.41 1.95
CA GLU A 142 13.09 2.94 2.55
C GLU A 142 13.07 2.75 4.07
N ASP A 143 11.90 2.86 4.70
CA ASP A 143 11.71 2.59 6.13
C ASP A 143 11.88 1.10 6.46
N ALA A 144 11.49 0.21 5.53
CA ALA A 144 11.52 -1.24 5.74
C ALA A 144 12.87 -1.92 5.42
N MET A 145 13.62 -1.40 4.43
CA MET A 145 14.78 -2.07 3.84
C MET A 145 16.00 -1.15 3.67
N SER A 146 15.97 0.08 4.16
CA SER A 146 16.93 1.15 3.84
C SER A 146 16.82 1.73 2.43
N LYS A 147 17.12 3.02 2.35
CA LYS A 147 17.17 3.79 1.10
C LYS A 147 18.13 3.22 0.06
N ASN A 148 19.30 2.73 0.49
CA ASN A 148 20.33 2.25 -0.45
C ASN A 148 19.89 0.99 -1.18
N CYS A 149 19.36 -0.02 -0.46
CA CYS A 149 18.87 -1.23 -1.10
C CYS A 149 17.70 -0.94 -2.05
N VAL A 150 16.75 -0.08 -1.63
CA VAL A 150 15.63 0.32 -2.48
C VAL A 150 16.10 0.99 -3.77
N ALA A 151 17.06 1.92 -3.67
CA ALA A 151 17.64 2.59 -4.82
C ALA A 151 18.40 1.60 -5.74
N ALA A 152 19.13 0.64 -5.16
CA ALA A 152 19.84 -0.39 -5.91
C ALA A 152 18.89 -1.29 -6.70
N LEU A 153 17.81 -1.79 -6.06
CA LEU A 153 16.79 -2.62 -6.72
C LEU A 153 16.11 -1.86 -7.87
N ASN A 154 15.68 -0.62 -7.64
CA ASN A 154 15.06 0.20 -8.67
C ASN A 154 16.01 0.41 -9.86
N LYS A 155 17.27 0.75 -9.58
CA LYS A 155 18.30 1.00 -10.60
C LYS A 155 18.64 -0.26 -11.40
N GLN A 156 18.83 -1.38 -10.72
CA GLN A 156 19.17 -2.65 -11.35
C GLN A 156 18.07 -3.09 -12.31
N ALA A 157 16.81 -3.05 -11.86
CA ALA A 157 15.69 -3.43 -12.71
C ALA A 157 15.49 -2.47 -13.90
N ALA A 158 15.62 -1.16 -13.70
CA ALA A 158 15.51 -0.17 -14.78
C ALA A 158 16.62 -0.28 -15.83
N ALA A 159 17.78 -0.86 -15.47
CA ALA A 159 18.93 -1.02 -16.35
C ALA A 159 18.87 -2.27 -17.24
N VAL A 160 17.87 -3.14 -17.05
CA VAL A 160 17.73 -4.38 -17.83
C VAL A 160 17.32 -4.04 -19.26
N ASP A 161 18.13 -4.48 -20.21
CA ASP A 161 17.78 -4.42 -21.62
C ASP A 161 16.67 -5.43 -21.94
N VAL A 162 15.50 -4.95 -22.30
CA VAL A 162 14.33 -5.78 -22.64
C VAL A 162 13.87 -5.60 -24.08
N GLU A 163 14.69 -4.94 -24.91
CA GLU A 163 14.32 -4.64 -26.30
C GLU A 163 14.01 -5.92 -27.10
N GLY A 164 12.90 -5.89 -27.83
CA GLY A 164 12.46 -7.01 -28.68
C GLY A 164 11.93 -8.24 -27.91
N LEU A 165 11.86 -8.19 -26.58
CA LEU A 165 11.29 -9.27 -25.78
C LEU A 165 9.77 -9.14 -25.64
N SER A 166 9.09 -10.27 -25.47
CA SER A 166 7.71 -10.25 -24.99
C SER A 166 7.68 -9.71 -23.55
N ALA A 167 6.56 -9.13 -23.10
CA ALA A 167 6.43 -8.64 -21.73
C ALA A 167 6.75 -9.73 -20.69
N LYS A 168 6.33 -10.98 -20.96
CA LYS A 168 6.63 -12.13 -20.10
C LYS A 168 8.13 -12.42 -20.03
N ASP A 169 8.81 -12.45 -21.16
CA ASP A 169 10.26 -12.72 -21.21
C ASP A 169 11.06 -11.58 -20.60
N ALA A 170 10.63 -10.33 -20.82
CA ALA A 170 11.20 -9.14 -20.20
C ALA A 170 11.09 -9.20 -18.67
N CYS A 171 9.91 -9.46 -18.11
CA CYS A 171 9.74 -9.58 -16.66
C CYS A 171 10.53 -10.76 -16.08
N THR A 172 10.66 -11.85 -16.83
CA THR A 172 11.52 -12.98 -16.45
C THR A 172 12.98 -12.56 -16.42
N LYS A 173 13.47 -11.84 -17.44
CA LYS A 173 14.84 -11.32 -17.50
C LYS A 173 15.15 -10.36 -16.36
N VAL A 174 14.22 -9.47 -16.01
CA VAL A 174 14.38 -8.57 -14.84
C VAL A 174 14.52 -9.36 -13.55
N LYS A 175 13.68 -10.38 -13.35
CA LYS A 175 13.76 -11.26 -12.19
C LYS A 175 15.07 -12.04 -12.15
N ASP A 176 15.53 -12.57 -13.29
CA ASP A 176 16.80 -13.31 -13.37
C ASP A 176 17.98 -12.39 -13.05
N GLU A 177 18.01 -11.16 -13.58
CA GLU A 177 19.05 -10.16 -13.24
C GLU A 177 19.07 -9.85 -11.74
N LEU A 178 17.90 -9.61 -11.13
CA LEU A 178 17.78 -9.35 -9.69
C LEU A 178 18.30 -10.51 -8.83
N LEU A 179 18.17 -11.76 -9.30
CA LEU A 179 18.67 -12.95 -8.62
C LEU A 179 20.17 -13.13 -8.80
N GLU A 180 20.70 -12.88 -10.00
CA GLU A 180 22.09 -13.13 -10.35
C GLU A 180 23.06 -12.05 -9.85
N THR A 181 22.61 -10.79 -9.81
CA THR A 181 23.48 -9.63 -9.53
C THR A 181 23.01 -8.84 -8.30
N MET A 182 22.76 -9.54 -7.19
CA MET A 182 22.30 -8.91 -5.94
C MET A 182 23.28 -7.84 -5.41
N ASP A 183 22.78 -6.62 -5.19
CA ASP A 183 23.57 -5.53 -4.64
C ASP A 183 23.93 -5.79 -3.15
N PRO A 184 25.19 -5.54 -2.71
CA PRO A 184 25.60 -5.71 -1.32
C PRO A 184 24.79 -4.92 -0.29
N ASP A 185 24.25 -3.75 -0.66
CA ASP A 185 23.37 -2.95 0.20
C ASP A 185 22.06 -3.69 0.52
N CYS A 186 21.72 -4.71 -0.27
CA CYS A 186 20.53 -5.53 -0.08
C CYS A 186 20.71 -6.79 0.77
N TYR A 187 21.94 -7.21 1.06
CA TYR A 187 22.22 -8.52 1.69
C TYR A 187 21.53 -8.73 3.05
N SER A 188 21.34 -7.67 3.83
CA SER A 188 20.69 -7.77 5.14
C SER A 188 19.18 -8.03 5.06
N TRP A 189 18.56 -7.73 3.91
CA TRP A 189 17.12 -7.73 3.71
C TRP A 189 16.61 -8.96 2.96
N ALA A 190 17.51 -9.70 2.31
CA ALA A 190 17.21 -11.01 1.77
C ALA A 190 17.50 -12.09 2.82
N ARG A 191 16.66 -13.13 2.87
CA ARG A 191 16.94 -14.29 3.74
C ARG A 191 18.17 -15.01 3.19
N ASP A 192 19.07 -15.44 4.09
CA ASP A 192 20.33 -16.10 3.71
C ASP A 192 21.22 -15.28 2.75
N ARG A 193 20.99 -13.94 2.68
CA ARG A 193 21.65 -13.00 1.75
C ARG A 193 21.43 -13.33 0.27
N ASP A 194 20.29 -13.95 -0.05
CA ASP A 194 19.90 -14.34 -1.41
C ASP A 194 18.39 -14.12 -1.61
N TRP A 195 18.02 -13.54 -2.74
CA TRP A 195 16.63 -13.27 -3.09
C TRP A 195 15.80 -14.49 -3.51
N ASN A 196 16.40 -15.68 -3.62
CA ASN A 196 15.93 -17.05 -4.02
C ASN A 196 14.43 -17.43 -4.17
N ASN A 197 13.47 -16.58 -3.81
CA ASN A 197 12.05 -16.70 -4.07
C ASN A 197 11.47 -15.33 -4.51
N ILE A 198 11.76 -14.93 -5.74
CA ILE A 198 11.12 -13.82 -6.43
C ILE A 198 10.13 -14.39 -7.45
N THR A 199 8.97 -13.74 -7.62
CA THR A 199 8.08 -13.99 -8.76
C THR A 199 7.91 -12.74 -9.59
N ALA A 200 7.91 -12.88 -10.91
CA ALA A 200 7.63 -11.79 -11.83
C ALA A 200 6.37 -12.08 -12.64
N VAL A 201 5.49 -11.10 -12.68
CA VAL A 201 4.21 -11.15 -13.38
C VAL A 201 4.18 -10.03 -14.42
N PRO A 202 3.97 -10.34 -15.72
CA PRO A 202 3.76 -9.31 -16.72
C PRO A 202 2.42 -8.60 -16.45
N LEU A 203 2.44 -7.27 -16.43
CA LEU A 203 1.25 -6.43 -16.33
C LEU A 203 0.76 -5.98 -17.71
N SER A 204 1.58 -6.14 -18.76
CA SER A 204 1.21 -5.88 -20.15
C SER A 204 1.35 -7.11 -21.04
N GLY A 205 0.86 -7.00 -22.27
CA GLY A 205 0.87 -8.09 -23.24
C GLY A 205 -0.23 -9.14 -23.00
N PRO A 206 -0.24 -10.23 -23.79
CA PRO A 206 -1.32 -11.22 -23.80
C PRO A 206 -1.40 -12.06 -22.52
N ASP A 207 -0.31 -12.17 -21.77
CA ASP A 207 -0.22 -12.91 -20.50
C ASP A 207 -0.59 -12.04 -19.29
N ALA A 208 -0.92 -10.76 -19.49
CA ALA A 208 -1.30 -9.87 -18.40
C ALA A 208 -2.61 -10.31 -17.72
N PRO A 209 -2.68 -10.25 -16.38
CA PRO A 209 -3.93 -10.49 -15.67
C PRO A 209 -5.01 -9.49 -16.07
N LYS A 210 -6.27 -9.94 -16.00
CA LYS A 210 -7.43 -9.12 -16.38
C LYS A 210 -8.11 -8.54 -15.15
N PRO A 211 -8.79 -7.38 -15.29
CA PRO A 211 -9.66 -6.86 -14.24
C PRO A 211 -10.69 -7.89 -13.82
N ILE A 212 -11.05 -7.88 -12.53
CA ILE A 212 -12.18 -8.64 -11.99
C ILE A 212 -13.41 -8.37 -12.86
N SER A 213 -13.99 -9.43 -13.40
CA SER A 213 -15.17 -9.39 -14.26
C SER A 213 -16.42 -8.99 -13.47
N ARG A 214 -17.51 -8.66 -14.19
CA ARG A 214 -18.79 -8.38 -13.54
C ARG A 214 -19.31 -9.61 -12.79
N GLU A 215 -19.09 -10.79 -13.36
CA GLU A 215 -19.51 -12.08 -12.79
C GLU A 215 -18.76 -12.36 -11.49
N GLU A 216 -17.43 -12.22 -11.47
CA GLU A 216 -16.63 -12.34 -10.24
C GLU A 216 -17.02 -11.27 -9.21
N ASN A 217 -17.26 -10.04 -9.64
CA ASN A 217 -17.68 -8.98 -8.74
C ASN A 217 -19.08 -9.20 -8.12
N SER A 218 -19.92 -10.06 -8.72
CA SER A 218 -21.26 -10.33 -8.19
C SER A 218 -21.25 -11.03 -6.83
N THR A 219 -20.12 -11.63 -6.44
CA THR A 219 -19.92 -12.27 -5.15
C THR A 219 -19.21 -11.37 -4.14
N SER A 220 -18.75 -10.20 -4.57
CA SER A 220 -18.10 -9.23 -3.70
C SER A 220 -19.12 -8.49 -2.82
N ASN A 221 -18.77 -8.27 -1.55
CA ASN A 221 -19.48 -7.38 -0.64
C ASN A 221 -18.70 -6.08 -0.35
N CYS A 222 -17.48 -5.96 -0.88
CA CYS A 222 -16.57 -4.84 -0.69
C CYS A 222 -15.81 -4.54 -1.98
N TRP A 223 -15.23 -3.33 -2.05
CA TRP A 223 -14.33 -2.92 -3.14
C TRP A 223 -13.19 -2.07 -2.55
N PRO A 224 -12.16 -2.70 -1.94
CA PRO A 224 -11.19 -2.03 -1.07
C PRO A 224 -10.08 -1.34 -1.89
N VAL A 225 -10.48 -0.38 -2.73
CA VAL A 225 -9.61 0.51 -3.50
C VAL A 225 -10.08 1.94 -3.30
N SER A 226 -9.19 2.92 -3.50
CA SER A 226 -9.55 4.33 -3.57
C SER A 226 -8.93 4.96 -4.82
N PRO A 227 -9.68 5.72 -5.63
CA PRO A 227 -11.13 5.90 -5.60
C PRO A 227 -11.90 4.61 -5.95
N LYS A 228 -13.17 4.53 -5.55
CA LYS A 228 -14.01 3.31 -5.68
C LYS A 228 -14.33 2.89 -7.12
N ASN A 229 -14.16 3.77 -8.09
CA ASN A 229 -14.36 3.45 -9.51
C ASN A 229 -13.14 2.79 -10.16
N TYR A 230 -12.04 2.61 -9.44
CA TYR A 230 -10.85 1.94 -9.98
C TYR A 230 -11.10 0.44 -10.14
N SER A 231 -10.51 -0.13 -11.18
CA SER A 231 -10.50 -1.56 -11.42
C SER A 231 -9.54 -2.25 -10.44
N LEU A 232 -9.90 -3.44 -9.99
CA LEU A 232 -8.99 -4.34 -9.28
C LEU A 232 -8.62 -5.49 -10.20
N ILE A 233 -7.33 -5.72 -10.36
CA ILE A 233 -6.75 -6.79 -11.20
C ILE A 233 -6.01 -7.73 -10.26
N LYS A 234 -6.41 -9.00 -10.17
CA LYS A 234 -5.67 -9.98 -9.34
C LYS A 234 -4.35 -10.31 -10.04
N VAL A 235 -3.23 -9.91 -9.45
CA VAL A 235 -1.90 -10.08 -10.07
C VAL A 235 -1.22 -11.34 -9.55
N GLU A 236 -1.29 -11.59 -8.25
CA GLU A 236 -0.53 -12.66 -7.62
C GLU A 236 -1.26 -13.23 -6.40
N SER A 237 -1.06 -14.51 -6.13
CA SER A 237 -1.49 -15.14 -4.88
C SER A 237 -0.60 -16.30 -4.50
N TYR A 238 -0.23 -16.40 -3.22
CA TYR A 238 0.52 -17.55 -2.72
C TYR A 238 0.14 -17.90 -1.28
N VAL A 239 0.28 -19.18 -0.97
CA VAL A 239 -0.03 -19.75 0.33
C VAL A 239 1.25 -19.92 1.13
N VAL A 240 1.25 -19.48 2.38
CA VAL A 240 2.35 -19.65 3.34
C VAL A 240 1.93 -20.58 4.48
N ASP A 241 2.86 -21.39 4.96
CA ASP A 241 2.66 -22.35 6.06
C ASP A 241 3.04 -21.71 7.40
N ARG A 242 2.09 -21.69 8.34
CA ARG A 242 2.18 -21.08 9.67
C ARG A 242 2.62 -22.08 10.76
N THR A 243 2.79 -23.36 10.42
CA THR A 243 3.09 -24.43 11.40
C THR A 243 4.57 -24.56 11.75
N ARG A 244 5.45 -23.96 10.95
CA ARG A 244 6.84 -23.77 11.33
C ARG A 244 6.90 -22.57 12.26
N ASP A 245 7.18 -22.83 13.54
CA ASP A 245 7.37 -21.81 14.57
C ASP A 245 8.08 -20.58 13.99
N GLU A 246 7.36 -19.46 14.06
CA GLU A 246 7.77 -18.08 14.24
C GLU A 246 6.74 -17.15 13.56
N ASP A 247 6.53 -15.96 14.11
CA ASP A 247 5.66 -14.89 13.58
C ASP A 247 5.99 -14.42 12.13
N ASP A 248 6.84 -15.18 11.44
CA ASP A 248 7.36 -14.98 10.10
C ASP A 248 6.32 -15.04 8.99
N GLU A 249 5.29 -15.86 9.13
CA GLU A 249 4.30 -16.07 8.07
C GLU A 249 2.95 -15.47 8.43
N SER A 250 2.99 -14.24 8.92
CA SER A 250 1.80 -13.45 9.28
C SER A 250 1.28 -12.59 8.12
N ALA A 251 0.00 -12.22 8.21
CA ALA A 251 -0.63 -11.27 7.28
C ALA A 251 0.01 -9.87 7.34
N ASN A 252 0.59 -9.52 8.50
CA ASN A 252 1.23 -8.23 8.75
C ASN A 252 2.72 -8.22 8.37
N ARG A 253 3.25 -9.26 7.73
CA ARG A 253 4.61 -9.19 7.19
C ARG A 253 4.66 -8.29 5.97
N VAL A 254 5.69 -7.45 5.92
CA VAL A 254 5.96 -6.56 4.80
C VAL A 254 6.36 -7.39 3.58
N VAL A 255 5.69 -7.11 2.46
CA VAL A 255 5.98 -7.70 1.16
C VAL A 255 6.45 -6.58 0.23
N PRO A 256 7.73 -6.58 -0.16
CA PRO A 256 8.23 -5.69 -1.19
C PRO A 256 7.75 -6.12 -2.58
N ILE A 257 7.28 -5.15 -3.35
CA ILE A 257 6.77 -5.30 -4.71
C ILE A 257 7.45 -4.22 -5.56
N LEU A 258 8.24 -4.65 -6.53
CA LEU A 258 8.84 -3.77 -7.51
C LEU A 258 7.93 -3.68 -8.73
N THR A 259 7.52 -2.47 -9.09
CA THR A 259 6.75 -2.22 -10.32
C THR A 259 7.66 -1.51 -11.31
N VAL A 260 7.82 -2.09 -12.51
CA VAL A 260 8.75 -1.58 -13.53
C VAL A 260 8.01 -1.40 -14.84
N PHE A 261 8.24 -0.27 -15.50
CA PHE A 261 7.76 0.04 -16.82
C PHE A 261 8.95 0.33 -17.73
N PHE A 262 9.00 -0.31 -18.89
CA PHE A 262 10.00 -0.07 -19.94
C PHE A 262 9.32 0.54 -21.17
N PRO A 263 10.01 1.44 -21.88
CA PRO A 263 9.52 1.98 -23.15
C PRO A 263 9.14 0.85 -24.11
N GLY A 264 8.02 1.02 -24.81
CA GLY A 264 7.62 0.16 -25.92
C GLY A 264 7.77 0.89 -27.25
N ASP A 265 6.93 0.55 -28.21
CA ASP A 265 6.92 1.17 -29.56
C ASP A 265 6.40 2.62 -29.56
N SER A 266 5.90 3.11 -28.41
CA SER A 266 5.35 4.45 -28.25
C SER A 266 6.19 5.30 -27.28
N ASP A 267 6.09 6.62 -27.43
CA ASP A 267 6.69 7.60 -26.50
C ASP A 267 5.89 7.75 -25.18
N THR A 268 5.05 6.77 -24.81
CA THR A 268 4.21 6.81 -23.59
C THR A 268 5.06 7.00 -22.33
N ILE A 269 6.21 6.34 -22.27
CA ILE A 269 7.26 6.63 -21.30
C ILE A 269 8.61 6.72 -22.05
N PRO A 270 9.41 7.77 -21.83
CA PRO A 270 10.66 7.97 -22.57
C PRO A 270 11.83 7.14 -22.04
N GLU A 271 11.76 6.73 -20.78
CA GLU A 271 12.82 5.99 -20.08
C GLU A 271 12.17 4.97 -19.12
N PRO A 272 12.88 3.89 -18.75
CA PRO A 272 12.39 2.94 -17.77
C PRO A 272 12.07 3.62 -16.43
N GLU A 273 10.88 3.35 -15.89
CA GLU A 273 10.43 3.82 -14.58
C GLU A 273 10.26 2.63 -13.64
N SER A 274 10.90 2.69 -12.47
CA SER A 274 10.98 1.56 -11.54
C SER A 274 10.71 2.04 -10.11
N GLN A 275 9.72 1.44 -9.44
CA GLN A 275 9.27 1.85 -8.11
C GLN A 275 9.01 0.67 -7.19
N MET A 276 9.69 0.67 -6.04
CA MET A 276 9.48 -0.25 -4.94
C MET A 276 8.31 0.21 -4.05
N ASN A 277 7.40 -0.72 -3.78
CA ASN A 277 6.31 -0.58 -2.81
C ASN A 277 6.42 -1.67 -1.77
N CYS A 278 6.32 -1.30 -0.49
CA CYS A 278 6.35 -2.25 0.61
C CYS A 278 4.98 -2.22 1.23
N ILE A 279 4.28 -3.34 1.21
CA ILE A 279 2.89 -3.42 1.66
C ILE A 279 2.72 -4.53 2.69
N LYS A 280 1.85 -4.30 3.67
CA LYS A 280 1.33 -5.30 4.59
C LYS A 280 -0.12 -4.99 4.88
N THR A 281 -0.85 -5.93 5.47
CA THR A 281 -2.16 -5.57 6.03
C THR A 281 -1.98 -4.66 7.24
N VAL A 282 -2.83 -3.64 7.36
CA VAL A 282 -2.83 -2.73 8.52
C VAL A 282 -4.20 -2.75 9.18
N VAL A 283 -4.19 -2.68 10.50
CA VAL A 283 -5.41 -2.52 11.31
C VAL A 283 -5.48 -1.10 11.85
N ASN A 284 -6.67 -0.65 12.23
CA ASN A 284 -6.83 0.65 12.83
C ASN A 284 -6.04 0.70 14.17
N PRO A 285 -5.32 1.80 14.46
CA PRO A 285 -4.61 2.02 15.73
C PRO A 285 -5.42 1.75 16.99
N ASP A 286 -6.72 2.08 16.99
CA ASP A 286 -7.64 1.83 18.10
C ASP A 286 -7.86 0.33 18.37
N MET A 287 -7.37 -0.54 17.49
CA MET A 287 -7.46 -2.01 17.54
C MET A 287 -6.15 -2.69 17.98
N GLU A 288 -5.07 -1.94 18.26
CA GLU A 288 -3.84 -2.53 18.77
C GLU A 288 -4.04 -2.92 20.23
N PHE A 289 -4.30 -4.20 20.47
CA PHE A 289 -4.26 -4.75 21.81
C PHE A 289 -2.81 -4.68 22.31
N ASN A 290 -2.59 -4.01 23.43
CA ASN A 290 -1.41 -4.28 24.25
C ASN A 290 -1.53 -5.72 24.72
N ASP A 291 -0.75 -6.63 24.17
CA ASP A 291 -0.47 -7.93 24.78
C ASP A 291 0.40 -7.76 26.04
N ASP A 292 -0.01 -6.88 26.95
CA ASP A 292 0.58 -6.71 28.27
C ASP A 292 -0.07 -7.70 29.24
N ASN A 293 0.11 -8.99 28.98
CA ASN A 293 -0.07 -10.01 30.00
C ASN A 293 1.30 -10.53 30.44
N GLY A 294 2.02 -9.71 31.22
CA GLY A 294 3.25 -10.17 31.86
C GLY A 294 4.28 -9.16 32.34
N SER A 295 4.01 -7.85 32.38
CA SER A 295 4.87 -6.94 33.12
C SER A 295 4.12 -5.66 33.46
N ARG A 296 4.08 -5.30 34.74
CA ARG A 296 3.55 -4.02 35.20
C ARG A 296 4.43 -2.90 34.64
N SER A 297 4.09 -2.37 33.47
CA SER A 297 4.63 -1.10 32.98
C SER A 297 3.73 0.03 33.48
N LEU A 298 4.20 0.73 34.51
CA LEU A 298 3.64 1.97 35.01
C LEU A 298 3.84 3.07 33.96
N LYS A 299 2.86 3.27 33.09
CA LYS A 299 2.56 4.54 32.40
C LYS A 299 1.03 4.56 32.29
N GLU A 300 0.31 5.39 33.01
CA GLU A 300 0.28 6.85 32.82
C GLU A 300 0.23 7.58 34.17
N VAL A 301 1.15 8.52 34.38
CA VAL A 301 0.86 9.68 35.24
C VAL A 301 0.39 10.76 34.28
N PRO A 302 -0.86 11.25 34.38
CA PRO A 302 -1.30 12.36 33.54
C PRO A 302 -0.39 13.57 33.81
N MET A 303 0.03 14.21 32.74
CA MET A 303 0.92 15.37 32.67
C MET A 303 0.27 16.66 33.24
N ALA A 304 -0.46 16.55 34.35
CA ALA A 304 -1.10 17.63 35.07
C ALA A 304 -0.56 17.80 36.51
N LEU A 305 0.36 16.93 36.97
CA LEU A 305 0.95 17.01 38.32
C LEU A 305 2.45 17.38 38.36
N ALA A 306 3.10 17.57 37.21
CA ALA A 306 4.52 17.94 37.15
C ALA A 306 4.82 19.42 37.48
N LEU A 307 3.82 20.23 37.85
CA LEU A 307 4.00 21.65 38.20
C LEU A 307 3.96 21.97 39.69
N TRP A 308 3.80 20.98 40.58
CA TRP A 308 3.72 21.25 42.04
C TRP A 308 5.01 20.97 42.81
N VAL A 309 6.01 20.31 42.21
CA VAL A 309 7.26 19.98 42.92
C VAL A 309 8.33 21.10 42.83
N SER A 310 8.18 22.07 41.92
CA SER A 310 9.13 23.20 41.83
C SER A 310 8.80 24.41 42.71
N MET A 311 7.63 24.46 43.37
CA MET A 311 7.32 25.56 44.32
C MET A 311 7.75 25.30 45.77
N LEU A 312 8.06 24.05 46.14
CA LEU A 312 8.45 23.71 47.52
C LEU A 312 9.96 23.84 47.80
N VAL A 313 10.80 23.98 46.77
CA VAL A 313 12.25 24.19 46.93
C VAL A 313 12.61 25.68 47.05
N MET A 314 11.75 26.60 46.59
CA MET A 314 11.99 28.05 46.75
C MET A 314 11.52 28.62 48.09
N LEU A 315 10.69 27.91 48.87
CA LEU A 315 10.23 28.38 50.19
C LEU A 315 11.14 27.98 51.36
N ALA A 316 12.16 27.15 51.12
CA ALA A 316 13.14 26.74 52.14
C ALA A 316 14.45 27.54 52.13
N THR A 317 14.62 28.51 51.21
CA THR A 317 15.82 29.36 51.11
C THR A 317 15.57 30.83 51.44
N PHE A 318 14.34 31.23 51.75
CA PHE A 318 14.01 32.59 52.16
C PHE A 318 13.05 32.62 53.36
N LEU A 319 13.55 32.27 54.53
CA LEU A 319 13.13 32.89 55.78
C LEU A 319 14.35 32.93 56.74
N PRO A 320 14.65 34.10 57.33
CA PRO A 320 15.88 34.35 58.09
C PRO A 320 15.97 33.58 59.42
#